data_AF-A0AAD4IW65-F1
#
_entry.id   AF-A0AAD4IW65-F1
#
_cell.length_a   1.000
_cell.length_b   1.000
_cell.length_c   1.000
_cell.angle_alpha   90.00
_cell.angle_beta   90.00
_cell.angle_gamma   90.00
#
_symmetry.space_group_name_H-M   'P 1'
#
loop_
_entity.id
_entity.type
_entity.pdbx_description
1 polymer ?
#
loop_
_entity_poly.entity_id
_entity_poly.type
_entity_poly.pdbx_seq_one_letter_code
_entity_poly.pdbx_strand_id
1 'polypeptide(L)'
;MLTASAAVVPPVVGPKSAEKLRRQSFKISGSQFPAFLPKEMDSVKDPFARKLASRIERLPVDLSLSRTRVMSSCIKPKTQHDTSPLVLLHGFDSSCLEWRYALPLLEEAGFETWAVDVLGWGFSDLEKLPSCSVASKRDHLYQFWNSYIKRPMTLVGPSLGAAVAIDFVINHPEAVDKLILIDASVYAEGTGNLATLPKLMAYAGVYLLKSLPLRLFATLLAFNGVTWDTCYDWAKIGSLHCLLPWWADATVDFMTSGGYNISAQIEQVKQKTLIIWGENDQIIDFKLAVRLHSELPDAIIRQIPECGHIPHVEKPAAVSKLISEFVRAESKVCTVA
;
A
#
# COMPACT_ATOMS: atom_id res chain seq x y z
N MET A 1 -51.85 64.75 -3.19
CA MET A 1 -51.14 65.82 -3.93
C MET A 1 -50.34 65.16 -5.05
N LEU A 2 -50.66 65.59 -6.28
CA LEU A 2 -49.92 65.53 -7.54
C LEU A 2 -49.58 64.18 -8.21
N THR A 3 -50.28 63.99 -9.33
CA THR A 3 -50.02 63.16 -10.49
C THR A 3 -49.01 63.78 -11.47
N ALA A 4 -48.36 62.89 -12.23
CA ALA A 4 -47.85 63.01 -13.63
C ALA A 4 -46.53 63.73 -13.95
N SER A 5 -45.61 63.01 -14.60
CA SER A 5 -45.26 63.22 -16.04
C SER A 5 -44.33 62.12 -16.58
N ALA A 6 -44.30 61.97 -17.90
CA ALA A 6 -43.91 60.79 -18.68
C ALA A 6 -42.50 60.82 -19.30
N ALA A 7 -41.98 59.60 -19.52
CA ALA A 7 -41.22 59.02 -20.65
C ALA A 7 -40.15 59.80 -21.45
N VAL A 8 -38.97 59.16 -21.59
CA VAL A 8 -38.15 59.11 -22.83
C VAL A 8 -37.49 57.72 -22.93
N VAL A 9 -37.59 57.08 -24.11
CA VAL A 9 -36.96 55.78 -24.52
C VAL A 9 -35.78 56.06 -25.46
N PRO A 10 -34.73 55.20 -25.51
CA PRO A 10 -34.32 54.64 -26.81
C PRO A 10 -33.79 53.16 -26.68
N PRO A 11 -33.26 52.50 -27.73
CA PRO A 11 -34.02 51.52 -28.52
C PRO A 11 -33.42 50.09 -28.52
N VAL A 12 -34.20 49.15 -29.06
CA VAL A 12 -33.87 47.74 -29.29
C VAL A 12 -32.95 47.56 -30.50
N VAL A 13 -31.88 46.76 -30.37
CA VAL A 13 -31.16 46.17 -31.52
C VAL A 13 -30.65 44.76 -31.18
N GLY A 14 -30.96 43.79 -32.04
CA GLY A 14 -30.12 42.64 -32.35
C GLY A 14 -30.12 42.44 -33.88
N PRO A 15 -29.55 41.37 -34.47
CA PRO A 15 -28.34 40.60 -34.15
C PRO A 15 -27.36 40.49 -35.36
N LYS A 16 -26.26 39.70 -35.20
CA LYS A 16 -25.19 39.27 -36.16
C LYS A 16 -23.92 40.15 -36.08
N SER A 17 -22.67 39.66 -36.05
CA SER A 17 -22.07 38.37 -36.42
C SER A 17 -20.65 38.22 -35.81
N ALA A 18 -20.19 36.97 -35.76
CA ALA A 18 -18.88 36.46 -35.33
C ALA A 18 -17.64 37.17 -35.91
N GLU A 19 -16.57 37.31 -35.10
CA GLU A 19 -15.29 36.59 -35.24
C GLU A 19 -14.17 37.18 -34.37
N LYS A 20 -13.23 36.31 -33.94
CA LYS A 20 -11.89 36.61 -33.42
C LYS A 20 -11.77 37.26 -32.04
N LEU A 21 -12.02 36.46 -31.00
CA LEU A 21 -11.18 36.47 -29.80
C LEU A 21 -10.58 35.07 -29.62
N ARG A 22 -9.38 34.92 -30.17
CA ARG A 22 -8.51 33.75 -30.06
C ARG A 22 -8.08 33.65 -28.59
N ARG A 23 -8.90 33.02 -27.74
CA ARG A 23 -8.47 32.57 -26.42
C ARG A 23 -7.36 31.54 -26.65
N GLN A 24 -6.12 31.95 -26.42
CA GLN A 24 -5.02 31.02 -26.19
C GLN A 24 -5.38 30.20 -24.95
N SER A 25 -6.01 29.05 -25.20
CA SER A 25 -6.04 27.94 -24.26
C SER A 25 -4.59 27.47 -24.12
N PHE A 26 -3.90 27.96 -23.09
CA PHE A 26 -2.75 27.24 -22.56
C PHE A 26 -3.28 25.92 -21.98
N LYS A 27 -3.29 24.86 -22.79
CA LYS A 27 -3.29 23.50 -22.28
C LYS A 27 -1.91 23.29 -21.66
N ILE A 28 -1.79 23.56 -20.36
CA ILE A 28 -0.73 22.95 -19.56
C ILE A 28 -1.09 21.46 -19.50
N SER A 29 -0.59 20.70 -20.47
CA SER A 29 -0.56 19.25 -20.46
C SER A 29 0.49 18.79 -19.44
N GLY A 30 0.32 19.14 -18.18
CA GLY A 30 1.05 18.51 -17.08
C GLY A 30 0.43 17.13 -16.84
N SER A 31 1.25 16.08 -16.67
CA SER A 31 0.74 14.78 -16.22
C SER A 31 -0.01 14.97 -14.92
N GLN A 32 -1.17 14.32 -14.77
CA GLN A 32 -1.97 14.33 -13.54
C GLN A 32 -1.22 13.69 -12.35
N PHE A 33 -0.11 13.00 -12.65
CA PHE A 33 0.65 12.17 -11.73
C PHE A 33 2.06 12.71 -11.52
N PRO A 34 2.69 12.39 -10.37
CA PRO A 34 4.11 12.67 -10.13
C PRO A 34 4.98 12.16 -11.29
N ALA A 35 5.94 12.98 -11.73
CA ALA A 35 6.75 12.69 -12.91
C ALA A 35 7.62 11.43 -12.80
N PHE A 36 7.82 10.91 -11.58
CA PHE A 36 8.58 9.68 -11.34
C PHE A 36 7.76 8.39 -11.52
N LEU A 37 6.43 8.49 -11.62
CA LEU A 37 5.62 7.32 -11.92
C LEU A 37 5.77 6.93 -13.40
N PRO A 38 5.73 5.63 -13.74
CA PRO A 38 5.75 5.18 -15.13
C PRO A 38 4.64 5.83 -15.97
N LYS A 39 4.92 6.15 -17.23
CA LYS A 39 3.94 6.78 -18.14
C LYS A 39 2.71 5.90 -18.37
N GLU A 40 2.86 4.60 -18.22
CA GLU A 40 1.81 3.59 -18.26
C GLU A 40 0.69 3.87 -17.25
N MET A 41 0.97 4.64 -16.18
CA MET A 41 -0.03 5.13 -15.23
C MET A 41 -1.13 5.97 -15.90
N ASP A 42 -0.81 6.70 -16.98
CA ASP A 42 -1.81 7.47 -17.74
C ASP A 42 -2.88 6.57 -18.39
N SER A 43 -2.51 5.32 -18.69
CA SER A 43 -3.37 4.32 -19.32
C SER A 43 -4.20 3.48 -18.33
N VAL A 44 -4.04 3.69 -17.02
CA VAL A 44 -4.81 2.99 -15.99
C VAL A 44 -6.25 3.52 -16.00
N LYS A 45 -7.21 2.60 -16.01
CA LYS A 45 -8.65 2.91 -16.05
C LYS A 45 -9.26 3.05 -14.66
N ASP A 46 -8.78 2.27 -13.70
CA ASP A 46 -9.25 2.28 -12.31
C ASP A 46 -9.16 3.69 -11.70
N PRO A 47 -10.31 4.33 -11.37
CA PRO A 47 -10.32 5.69 -10.85
C PRO A 47 -9.74 5.79 -9.43
N PHE A 48 -9.82 4.73 -8.62
CA PHE A 48 -9.24 4.68 -7.29
C PHE A 48 -7.72 4.61 -7.38
N ALA A 49 -7.19 3.79 -8.29
CA ALA A 49 -5.76 3.73 -8.56
C ALA A 49 -5.22 5.07 -9.03
N ARG A 50 -5.90 5.74 -9.98
CA ARG A 50 -5.52 7.08 -10.47
C ARG A 50 -5.53 8.11 -9.34
N LYS A 51 -6.62 8.19 -8.57
CA LYS A 51 -6.74 9.12 -7.44
C LYS A 51 -5.62 8.89 -6.42
N LEU A 52 -5.33 7.62 -6.10
CA LEU A 52 -4.30 7.28 -5.14
C LEU A 52 -2.88 7.56 -5.70
N ALA A 53 -2.62 7.23 -6.96
CA ALA A 53 -1.35 7.49 -7.64
C ALA A 53 -0.98 8.99 -7.68
N SER A 54 -1.98 9.87 -7.88
CA SER A 54 -1.74 11.33 -7.83
C SER A 54 -1.26 11.85 -6.47
N ARG A 55 -1.39 11.05 -5.40
CA ARG A 55 -0.97 11.38 -4.04
C ARG A 55 0.37 10.76 -3.65
N ILE A 56 1.00 9.96 -4.52
CA ILE A 56 2.28 9.34 -4.18
C ILE A 56 3.33 10.43 -4.10
N GLU A 57 4.04 10.49 -2.98
CA GLU A 57 5.16 11.37 -2.75
C GLU A 57 6.40 10.54 -2.46
N ARG A 58 7.59 11.08 -2.75
CA ARG A 58 8.86 10.49 -2.31
C ARG A 58 9.48 11.33 -1.22
N LEU A 59 9.72 10.71 -0.06
CA LEU A 59 10.33 11.35 1.10
C LEU A 59 11.77 10.84 1.28
N PRO A 60 12.76 11.71 1.56
CA PRO A 60 14.13 11.26 1.79
C PRO A 60 14.23 10.44 3.08
N VAL A 61 14.84 9.25 3.00
CA VAL A 61 15.13 8.40 4.15
C VAL A 61 16.60 8.02 4.10
N ASP A 62 17.32 8.37 5.16
CA ASP A 62 18.75 8.06 5.31
C ASP A 62 18.90 6.68 5.97
N LEU A 63 19.40 5.70 5.21
CA LEU A 63 19.61 4.34 5.69
C LEU A 63 20.87 4.26 6.56
N SER A 64 20.74 3.70 7.77
CA SER A 64 21.86 3.60 8.70
C SER A 64 22.86 2.52 8.27
N LEU A 65 22.37 1.39 7.74
CA LEU A 65 23.20 0.23 7.39
C LEU A 65 24.05 0.46 6.15
N SER A 66 23.48 1.10 5.12
CA SER A 66 24.16 1.32 3.83
C SER A 66 24.75 2.72 3.69
N ARG A 67 24.43 3.66 4.60
CA ARG A 67 24.78 5.09 4.50
C ARG A 67 24.38 5.69 3.15
N THR A 68 23.24 5.27 2.63
CA THR A 68 22.65 5.78 1.39
C THR A 68 21.33 6.48 1.70
N ARG A 69 20.95 7.43 0.86
CA ARG A 69 19.65 8.09 0.91
C ARG A 69 18.74 7.46 -0.14
N VAL A 70 17.56 7.03 0.29
CA VAL A 70 16.50 6.52 -0.58
C VAL A 70 15.35 7.53 -0.59
N MET A 71 14.84 7.88 -1.77
CA MET A 71 13.64 8.71 -1.89
C MET A 71 12.41 7.79 -1.83
N SER A 72 11.97 7.54 -0.61
CA SER A 72 10.97 6.52 -0.25
C SER A 72 9.58 6.94 -0.66
N SER A 73 8.94 6.17 -1.53
CA SER A 73 7.58 6.46 -1.95
C SER A 73 6.57 6.07 -0.88
N CYS A 74 5.62 6.97 -0.66
CA CYS A 74 4.53 6.75 0.27
C CYS A 74 3.33 7.60 -0.12
N ILE A 75 2.23 7.37 0.60
CA ILE A 75 1.03 8.19 0.56
C ILE A 75 0.87 8.74 1.96
N LYS A 76 0.89 10.07 2.05
CA LYS A 76 0.69 10.78 3.30
C LYS A 76 -0.79 10.84 3.67
N PRO A 77 -1.12 10.83 4.97
CA PRO A 77 -2.48 11.00 5.43
C PRO A 77 -3.01 12.40 5.07
N LYS A 78 -4.32 12.51 4.83
CA LYS A 78 -4.98 13.82 4.62
C LYS A 78 -5.08 14.67 5.89
N THR A 79 -5.20 14.01 7.04
CA THR A 79 -5.35 14.63 8.35
C THR A 79 -4.34 14.02 9.30
N GLN A 80 -3.81 14.85 10.20
CA GLN A 80 -2.94 14.38 11.27
C GLN A 80 -3.68 14.49 12.60
N HIS A 81 -3.53 13.48 13.44
CA HIS A 81 -4.13 13.37 14.76
C HIS A 81 -3.06 13.02 15.78
N ASP A 82 -3.32 13.17 17.08
CA ASP A 82 -2.36 12.79 18.13
C ASP A 82 -2.40 11.28 18.47
N THR A 83 -3.39 10.56 17.94
CA THR A 83 -3.52 9.11 18.09
C THR A 83 -2.56 8.34 17.18
N SER A 84 -2.31 7.07 17.51
CA SER A 84 -1.50 6.17 16.67
C SER A 84 -2.03 6.11 15.23
N PRO A 85 -1.21 6.45 14.22
CA PRO A 85 -1.61 6.35 12.83
C PRO A 85 -1.66 4.90 12.37
N LEU A 86 -2.42 4.63 11.32
CA LEU A 86 -2.35 3.40 10.54
C LEU A 86 -1.19 3.51 9.56
N VAL A 87 -0.31 2.51 9.53
CA VAL A 87 0.77 2.41 8.54
C VAL A 87 0.61 1.12 7.77
N LEU A 88 0.29 1.27 6.49
CA LEU A 88 -0.09 0.20 5.58
C LEU A 88 1.12 -0.22 4.74
N LEU A 89 1.56 -1.47 4.92
CA LEU A 89 2.57 -2.13 4.09
C LEU A 89 1.89 -2.92 2.97
N HIS A 90 2.56 -3.11 1.85
CA HIS A 90 2.05 -3.96 0.76
C HIS A 90 2.67 -5.37 0.80
N GLY A 91 2.10 -6.30 0.02
CA GLY A 91 2.61 -7.67 -0.09
C GLY A 91 3.89 -7.80 -0.92
N PHE A 92 4.27 -9.05 -1.24
CA PHE A 92 5.42 -9.33 -2.10
C PHE A 92 5.22 -8.72 -3.50
N ASP A 93 6.28 -8.14 -4.06
CA ASP A 93 6.32 -7.67 -5.45
C ASP A 93 5.13 -6.75 -5.84
N SER A 94 4.82 -5.80 -4.94
CA SER A 94 3.68 -4.89 -5.01
C SER A 94 4.07 -3.43 -4.71
N SER A 95 3.09 -2.57 -4.43
CA SER A 95 3.26 -1.15 -4.09
C SER A 95 2.10 -0.64 -3.21
N CYS A 96 2.20 0.60 -2.73
CA CYS A 96 1.20 1.33 -1.98
C CYS A 96 -0.15 1.47 -2.72
N LEU A 97 -0.17 1.27 -4.04
CA LEU A 97 -1.42 1.22 -4.84
C LEU A 97 -2.27 -0.04 -4.57
N GLU A 98 -1.72 -1.04 -3.88
CA GLU A 98 -2.47 -2.16 -3.31
C GLU A 98 -3.62 -1.68 -2.40
N TRP A 99 -3.41 -0.56 -1.71
CA TRP A 99 -4.36 -0.01 -0.74
C TRP A 99 -5.42 0.94 -1.32
N ARG A 100 -5.53 1.04 -2.66
CA ARG A 100 -6.40 2.01 -3.35
C ARG A 100 -7.89 1.95 -2.98
N TYR A 101 -8.38 0.80 -2.53
CA TYR A 101 -9.78 0.65 -2.13
C TYR A 101 -9.98 0.81 -0.62
N ALA A 102 -9.09 0.27 0.21
CA ALA A 102 -9.23 0.32 1.67
C ALA A 102 -8.72 1.63 2.31
N LEU A 103 -7.64 2.24 1.80
CA LEU A 103 -7.09 3.48 2.37
C LEU A 103 -8.13 4.63 2.38
N PRO A 104 -8.88 4.90 1.30
CA PRO A 104 -9.90 5.95 1.33
C PRO A 104 -10.97 5.71 2.40
N LEU A 105 -11.40 4.46 2.60
CA LEU A 105 -12.40 4.09 3.60
C LEU A 105 -11.87 4.28 5.03
N LEU A 106 -10.58 4.00 5.26
CA LEU A 106 -9.93 4.25 6.56
C LEU A 106 -9.81 5.76 6.84
N GLU A 107 -9.45 6.56 5.83
CA GLU A 107 -9.44 8.03 5.97
C GLU A 107 -10.85 8.59 6.20
N GLU A 108 -11.88 8.07 5.52
CA GLU A 108 -13.28 8.45 5.73
C GLU A 108 -13.79 8.07 7.13
N ALA A 109 -13.27 6.99 7.70
CA ALA A 109 -13.49 6.61 9.09
C ALA A 109 -12.68 7.47 10.09
N GLY A 110 -11.91 8.46 9.62
CA GLY A 110 -11.19 9.42 10.45
C GLY A 110 -9.80 8.96 10.91
N PHE A 111 -9.22 7.92 10.30
CA PHE A 111 -7.87 7.48 10.65
C PHE A 111 -6.80 8.25 9.89
N GLU A 112 -5.77 8.71 10.61
CA GLU A 112 -4.51 9.10 10.00
C GLU A 112 -3.86 7.85 9.39
N THR A 113 -3.83 7.78 8.06
CA THR A 113 -3.41 6.56 7.34
C THR A 113 -2.27 6.86 6.36
N TRP A 114 -1.15 6.16 6.55
CA TRP A 114 -0.01 6.12 5.64
C TRP A 114 -0.03 4.83 4.83
N ALA A 115 0.37 4.90 3.56
CA ALA A 115 0.78 3.70 2.80
C ALA A 115 2.24 3.86 2.39
N VAL A 116 3.09 2.91 2.74
CA VAL A 116 4.55 3.01 2.55
C VAL A 116 5.01 1.87 1.66
N ASP A 117 5.83 2.20 0.66
CA ASP A 117 6.48 1.19 -0.17
C ASP A 117 7.64 0.55 0.58
N VAL A 118 7.65 -0.78 0.61
CA VAL A 118 8.72 -1.57 1.21
C VAL A 118 9.99 -1.43 0.36
N LEU A 119 11.14 -1.13 0.98
CA LEU A 119 12.43 -0.96 0.30
C LEU A 119 12.67 -2.02 -0.78
N GLY A 120 12.97 -1.59 -2.01
CA GLY A 120 13.19 -2.48 -3.16
C GLY A 120 11.97 -2.71 -4.05
N TRP A 121 10.77 -2.38 -3.56
CA TRP A 121 9.52 -2.44 -4.30
C TRP A 121 8.78 -1.10 -4.30
N GLY A 122 7.59 -1.08 -4.91
CA GLY A 122 6.83 0.13 -5.15
C GLY A 122 7.59 1.18 -5.93
N PHE A 123 7.33 2.46 -5.64
CA PHE A 123 7.77 3.58 -6.47
C PHE A 123 8.96 4.37 -5.91
N SER A 124 9.73 3.79 -4.97
CA SER A 124 10.83 4.49 -4.29
C SER A 124 11.99 4.71 -5.25
N ASP A 125 12.68 5.85 -5.15
CA ASP A 125 13.96 6.04 -5.84
C ASP A 125 15.09 5.45 -5.02
N LEU A 126 15.76 4.45 -5.57
CA LEU A 126 16.92 3.87 -4.91
C LEU A 126 18.23 4.55 -5.34
N GLU A 127 18.24 5.28 -6.47
CA GLU A 127 19.42 5.87 -7.15
C GLU A 127 20.64 4.93 -7.18
N LYS A 128 21.37 4.86 -6.07
CA LYS A 128 22.35 3.80 -5.76
C LYS A 128 21.68 2.67 -4.99
N LEU A 129 21.42 1.56 -5.68
CA LEU A 129 20.82 0.35 -5.10
C LEU A 129 21.46 -0.03 -3.75
N PRO A 130 20.76 0.12 -2.61
CA PRO A 130 21.19 -0.46 -1.35
C PRO A 130 20.89 -1.97 -1.35
N SER A 131 21.44 -2.70 -0.39
CA SER A 131 20.91 -4.05 -0.12
C SER A 131 19.42 -3.95 0.19
N CYS A 132 18.67 -4.89 -0.36
CA CYS A 132 17.24 -5.09 -0.15
C CYS A 132 16.99 -6.35 0.71
N SER A 133 17.96 -6.75 1.54
CA SER A 133 17.81 -7.80 2.53
C SER A 133 16.74 -7.47 3.59
N VAL A 134 16.32 -8.46 4.37
CA VAL A 134 15.40 -8.26 5.51
C VAL A 134 15.90 -7.19 6.47
N ALA A 135 17.18 -7.22 6.84
CA ALA A 135 17.78 -6.23 7.73
C ALA A 135 17.71 -4.81 7.15
N SER A 136 17.94 -4.66 5.84
CA SER A 136 17.86 -3.36 5.17
C SER A 136 16.42 -2.87 5.01
N LYS A 137 15.46 -3.75 4.74
CA LYS A 137 14.01 -3.41 4.75
C LYS A 137 13.57 -2.94 6.14
N ARG A 138 14.03 -3.60 7.20
CA ARG A 138 13.77 -3.20 8.59
C ARG A 138 14.39 -1.84 8.93
N ASP A 139 15.68 -1.65 8.62
CA ASP A 139 16.35 -0.35 8.83
C ASP A 139 15.63 0.77 8.10
N HIS A 140 15.25 0.56 6.84
CA HIS A 140 14.48 1.54 6.06
C HIS A 140 13.16 1.93 6.73
N LEU A 141 12.35 0.96 7.16
CA LEU A 141 11.09 1.23 7.84
C LEU A 141 11.31 1.96 9.18
N TYR A 142 12.36 1.60 9.92
CA TYR A 142 12.72 2.28 11.17
C TYR A 142 13.12 3.73 10.93
N GLN A 143 13.95 4.00 9.92
CA GLN A 143 14.38 5.37 9.59
C GLN A 143 13.22 6.21 9.03
N PHE A 144 12.31 5.61 8.27
CA PHE A 144 11.07 6.26 7.85
C PHE A 144 10.21 6.65 9.06
N TRP A 145 9.97 5.70 9.97
CA TRP A 145 9.23 5.93 11.21
C TRP A 145 9.88 7.04 12.06
N ASN A 146 11.18 6.93 12.31
CA ASN A 146 11.95 7.87 13.12
C ASN A 146 12.02 9.29 12.52
N SER A 147 11.88 9.42 11.20
CA SER A 147 11.91 10.71 10.50
C SER A 147 10.54 11.38 10.43
N TYR A 148 9.49 10.61 10.15
CA TYR A 148 8.19 11.15 9.74
C TYR A 148 7.02 10.82 10.67
N ILE A 149 7.02 9.63 11.29
CA ILE A 149 5.89 9.18 12.13
C ILE A 149 6.16 9.52 13.60
N LYS A 150 7.35 9.19 14.13
CA LYS A 150 7.87 9.62 15.44
C LYS A 150 7.00 9.30 16.66
N ARG A 151 6.12 8.30 16.54
CA ARG A 151 5.25 7.81 17.62
C ARG A 151 4.75 6.41 17.31
N PRO A 152 4.26 5.65 18.32
CA PRO A 152 3.72 4.32 18.10
C PRO A 152 2.62 4.31 17.03
N MET A 153 2.74 3.42 16.04
CA MET A 153 1.78 3.24 14.95
C MET A 153 1.01 1.91 15.10
N THR A 154 -0.17 1.83 14.50
CA THR A 154 -0.77 0.53 14.19
C THR A 154 -0.22 0.07 12.84
N LEU A 155 0.58 -0.99 12.86
CA LEU A 155 1.23 -1.51 11.66
C LEU A 155 0.36 -2.57 10.99
N VAL A 156 0.07 -2.39 9.71
CA VAL A 156 -0.82 -3.26 8.94
C VAL A 156 -0.04 -3.90 7.79
N GLY A 157 -0.02 -5.23 7.74
CA GLY A 157 0.75 -5.99 6.75
C GLY A 157 -0.05 -7.16 6.16
N PRO A 158 -0.26 -7.19 4.83
CA PRO A 158 -0.88 -8.31 4.15
C PRO A 158 0.19 -9.28 3.61
N SER A 159 -0.08 -10.58 3.58
CA SER A 159 0.78 -11.59 2.95
C SER A 159 2.24 -11.46 3.40
N LEU A 160 3.22 -11.25 2.50
CA LEU A 160 4.63 -11.01 2.90
C LEU A 160 4.79 -9.73 3.75
N GLY A 161 3.96 -8.72 3.55
CA GLY A 161 3.93 -7.52 4.40
C GLY A 161 3.65 -7.84 5.87
N ALA A 162 2.97 -8.96 6.17
CA ALA A 162 2.81 -9.46 7.53
C ALA A 162 4.15 -9.91 8.14
N ALA A 163 5.01 -10.59 7.37
CA ALA A 163 6.35 -10.97 7.81
C ALA A 163 7.26 -9.75 8.01
N VAL A 164 7.13 -8.74 7.14
CA VAL A 164 7.80 -7.44 7.33
C VAL A 164 7.36 -6.81 8.65
N ALA A 165 6.05 -6.81 8.93
CA ALA A 165 5.49 -6.21 10.14
C ALA A 165 5.89 -6.95 11.42
N ILE A 166 5.90 -8.30 11.41
CA ILE A 166 6.37 -9.12 12.54
C ILE A 166 7.86 -8.91 12.78
N ASP A 167 8.70 -8.98 11.74
CA ASP A 167 10.14 -8.71 11.87
C ASP A 167 10.39 -7.32 12.47
N PHE A 168 9.65 -6.32 12.00
CA PHE A 168 9.78 -4.95 12.47
C PHE A 168 9.41 -4.81 13.96
N VAL A 169 8.24 -5.31 14.38
CA VAL A 169 7.76 -5.12 15.75
C VAL A 169 8.59 -5.87 16.79
N ILE A 170 9.18 -7.01 16.43
CA ILE A 170 10.09 -7.77 17.32
C ILE A 170 11.37 -6.95 17.61
N ASN A 171 11.88 -6.25 16.59
CA ASN A 171 13.13 -5.49 16.70
C ASN A 171 12.93 -4.05 17.17
N HIS A 172 11.75 -3.47 16.94
CA HIS A 172 11.39 -2.08 17.26
C HIS A 172 10.00 -2.02 17.93
N PRO A 173 9.80 -2.68 19.09
CA PRO A 173 8.49 -2.75 19.74
C PRO A 173 7.97 -1.38 20.18
N GLU A 174 8.85 -0.41 20.43
CA GLU A 174 8.51 0.98 20.77
C GLU A 174 7.81 1.73 19.64
N ALA A 175 8.01 1.30 18.40
CA ALA A 175 7.44 1.95 17.23
C ALA A 175 6.01 1.47 16.91
N VAL A 176 5.54 0.39 17.54
CA VAL A 176 4.27 -0.27 17.19
C VAL A 176 3.37 -0.43 18.41
N ASP A 177 2.19 0.20 18.35
CA ASP A 177 1.13 0.06 19.37
C ASP A 177 0.33 -1.24 19.17
N LYS A 178 -0.11 -1.47 17.93
CA LYS A 178 -0.94 -2.61 17.52
C LYS A 178 -0.48 -3.18 16.20
N LEU A 179 -0.78 -4.46 15.99
CA LEU A 179 -0.45 -5.17 14.77
C LEU A 179 -1.71 -5.68 14.08
N ILE A 180 -1.79 -5.54 12.75
CA ILE A 180 -2.88 -6.10 11.95
C ILE A 180 -2.26 -6.89 10.80
N LEU A 181 -2.57 -8.18 10.75
CA LEU A 181 -2.02 -9.13 9.79
C LEU A 181 -3.16 -9.65 8.91
N ILE A 182 -3.02 -9.52 7.59
CA ILE A 182 -4.04 -9.93 6.62
C ILE A 182 -3.46 -11.08 5.79
N ASP A 183 -4.07 -12.26 5.83
CA ASP A 183 -3.69 -13.44 5.01
C ASP A 183 -2.16 -13.69 5.07
N ALA A 184 -1.66 -13.72 6.31
CA ALA A 184 -0.24 -13.58 6.65
C ALA A 184 0.64 -14.72 6.11
N SER A 185 1.69 -14.36 5.35
CA SER A 185 2.72 -15.28 4.88
C SER A 185 3.96 -15.25 5.80
N VAL A 186 3.86 -15.91 6.96
CA VAL A 186 4.86 -15.82 8.04
C VAL A 186 5.63 -17.13 8.30
N TYR A 187 5.15 -18.24 7.71
CA TYR A 187 5.76 -19.58 7.85
C TYR A 187 6.56 -20.03 6.63
N ALA A 188 6.68 -19.18 5.60
CA ALA A 188 7.63 -19.42 4.53
C ALA A 188 9.05 -19.31 5.11
N GLU A 189 9.82 -20.40 5.06
CA GLU A 189 11.21 -20.44 5.56
C GLU A 189 12.16 -19.84 4.51
N GLY A 190 12.11 -18.52 4.39
CA GLY A 190 12.95 -17.79 3.46
C GLY A 190 12.68 -18.13 2.00
N THR A 191 13.68 -17.89 1.16
CA THR A 191 13.65 -18.23 -0.27
C THR A 191 14.22 -19.62 -0.57
N GLY A 192 14.59 -20.39 0.47
CA GLY A 192 15.13 -21.75 0.33
C GLY A 192 16.29 -21.84 -0.67
N ASN A 193 16.22 -22.81 -1.59
CA ASN A 193 17.23 -23.01 -2.64
C ASN A 193 17.35 -21.83 -3.63
N LEU A 194 16.42 -20.87 -3.66
CA LEU A 194 16.61 -19.68 -4.48
C LEU A 194 17.79 -18.82 -4.00
N ALA A 195 18.14 -18.89 -2.71
CA ALA A 195 19.31 -18.19 -2.18
C ALA A 195 20.64 -18.72 -2.75
N THR A 196 20.67 -19.97 -3.21
CA THR A 196 21.86 -20.62 -3.77
C THR A 196 21.82 -20.69 -5.31
N LEU A 197 20.79 -20.14 -5.95
CA LEU A 197 20.69 -20.12 -7.40
C LEU A 197 21.79 -19.26 -8.04
N PRO A 198 22.36 -19.69 -9.18
CA PRO A 198 23.21 -18.83 -9.99
C PRO A 198 22.48 -17.53 -10.35
N LYS A 199 23.16 -16.38 -10.22
CA LYS A 199 22.54 -15.05 -10.44
C LYS A 199 21.76 -14.96 -11.75
N LEU A 200 22.28 -15.50 -12.85
CA LEU A 200 21.60 -15.50 -14.15
C LEU A 200 20.20 -16.14 -14.08
N MET A 201 20.07 -17.26 -13.37
CA MET A 201 18.78 -17.94 -13.18
C MET A 201 17.86 -17.17 -12.25
N ALA A 202 18.39 -16.53 -11.20
CA ALA A 202 17.62 -15.65 -10.33
C ALA A 202 17.01 -14.47 -11.11
N TYR A 203 17.82 -13.82 -11.96
CA TYR A 203 17.31 -12.77 -12.86
C TYR A 203 16.26 -13.32 -13.82
N ALA A 204 16.51 -14.46 -14.47
CA ALA A 204 15.52 -15.06 -15.37
C ALA A 204 14.18 -15.30 -14.67
N GLY A 205 14.21 -15.88 -13.45
CA GLY A 205 13.02 -16.09 -12.62
C GLY A 205 12.32 -14.79 -12.24
N VAL A 206 13.06 -13.78 -11.79
CA VAL A 206 12.51 -12.46 -11.46
C VAL A 206 11.87 -11.81 -12.69
N TYR A 207 12.50 -11.85 -13.87
CA TYR A 207 11.90 -11.30 -15.09
C TYR A 207 10.59 -11.98 -15.49
N LEU A 208 10.37 -13.25 -15.12
CA LEU A 208 9.06 -13.89 -15.31
C LEU A 208 7.98 -13.23 -14.44
N LEU A 209 8.29 -12.73 -13.24
CA LEU A 209 7.34 -12.03 -12.38
C LEU A 209 6.80 -10.74 -13.00
N LYS A 210 7.53 -10.13 -13.94
CA LYS A 210 7.06 -8.97 -14.72
C LYS A 210 5.98 -9.34 -15.74
N SER A 211 5.84 -10.61 -16.09
CA SER A 211 4.91 -11.10 -17.10
C SER A 211 3.45 -10.86 -16.68
N LEU A 212 2.72 -10.09 -17.49
CA LEU A 212 1.29 -9.86 -17.27
C LEU A 212 0.47 -11.16 -17.25
N PRO A 213 0.69 -12.14 -18.17
CA PRO A 213 0.05 -13.45 -18.06
C PRO A 213 0.28 -14.16 -16.72
N LEU A 214 1.50 -14.14 -16.18
CA LEU A 214 1.81 -14.79 -14.91
C LEU A 214 1.12 -14.08 -13.75
N ARG A 215 1.19 -12.74 -13.72
CA ARG A 215 0.50 -11.93 -12.71
C ARG A 215 -1.01 -12.11 -12.76
N LEU A 216 -1.58 -12.21 -13.96
CA LEU A 216 -3.01 -12.47 -14.14
C LEU A 216 -3.40 -13.85 -13.62
N PHE A 217 -2.60 -14.87 -13.92
CA PHE A 217 -2.81 -16.21 -13.37
C PHE A 217 -2.75 -16.21 -11.83
N ALA A 218 -1.73 -15.58 -11.24
CA ALA A 218 -1.62 -15.43 -9.79
C ALA A 218 -2.82 -14.66 -9.20
N THR A 219 -3.31 -13.63 -9.89
CA THR A 219 -4.48 -12.85 -9.47
C THR A 219 -5.76 -13.69 -9.48
N LEU A 220 -5.95 -14.54 -10.49
CA LEU A 220 -7.09 -15.45 -10.58
C LEU A 220 -7.10 -16.51 -9.47
N LEU A 221 -5.92 -16.93 -9.00
CA LEU A 221 -5.79 -17.80 -7.84
C LEU A 221 -6.00 -17.06 -6.53
N ALA A 222 -5.52 -15.81 -6.45
CA ALA A 222 -5.61 -15.00 -5.23
C ALA A 222 -7.03 -14.53 -4.94
N PHE A 223 -7.82 -14.17 -5.96
CA PHE A 223 -9.17 -13.63 -5.77
C PHE A 223 -10.26 -14.70 -5.79
N ASN A 224 -11.32 -14.47 -5.02
CA ASN A 224 -12.51 -15.30 -5.01
C ASN A 224 -13.63 -14.68 -5.86
N GLY A 225 -13.72 -15.09 -7.13
CA GLY A 225 -14.89 -14.82 -7.97
C GLY A 225 -15.05 -13.38 -8.44
N VAL A 226 -13.97 -12.60 -8.56
CA VAL A 226 -14.04 -11.24 -9.12
C VAL A 226 -14.02 -11.23 -10.65
N THR A 227 -14.41 -10.09 -11.25
CA THR A 227 -14.49 -9.97 -12.71
C THR A 227 -13.12 -10.00 -13.39
N TRP A 228 -13.10 -10.44 -14.65
CA TRP A 228 -11.88 -10.45 -15.48
C TRP A 228 -11.23 -9.06 -15.60
N ASP A 229 -12.03 -8.02 -15.79
CA ASP A 229 -11.54 -6.64 -15.91
C ASP A 229 -10.85 -6.19 -14.60
N THR A 230 -11.40 -6.57 -13.45
CA THR A 230 -10.78 -6.31 -12.14
C THR A 230 -9.45 -7.06 -11.99
N CYS A 231 -9.39 -8.34 -12.38
CA CYS A 231 -8.14 -9.12 -12.36
C CYS A 231 -7.08 -8.51 -13.28
N TYR A 232 -7.48 -8.10 -14.49
CA TYR A 232 -6.59 -7.51 -15.47
C TYR A 232 -6.05 -6.16 -14.99
N ASP A 233 -6.92 -5.27 -14.52
CA ASP A 233 -6.51 -3.97 -13.98
C ASP A 233 -5.61 -4.15 -12.75
N TRP A 234 -5.95 -5.10 -11.86
CA TRP A 234 -5.09 -5.45 -10.72
C TRP A 234 -3.70 -5.88 -11.16
N ALA A 235 -3.60 -6.85 -12.06
CA ALA A 235 -2.32 -7.36 -12.55
C ALA A 235 -1.50 -6.26 -13.25
N LYS A 236 -2.17 -5.42 -14.06
CA LYS A 236 -1.54 -4.30 -14.77
C LYS A 236 -1.02 -3.24 -13.80
N ILE A 237 -1.84 -2.76 -12.86
CA ILE A 237 -1.44 -1.76 -11.86
C ILE A 237 -0.31 -2.30 -10.99
N GLY A 238 -0.45 -3.56 -10.52
CA GLY A 238 0.56 -4.23 -9.73
C GLY A 238 1.90 -4.34 -10.45
N SER A 239 1.92 -4.44 -11.78
CA SER A 239 3.16 -4.55 -12.59
C SER A 239 3.88 -3.22 -12.84
N LEU A 240 3.25 -2.07 -12.56
CA LEU A 240 3.81 -0.76 -12.91
C LEU A 240 5.18 -0.53 -12.24
N HIS A 241 5.34 -0.93 -10.98
CA HIS A 241 6.61 -0.79 -10.28
C HIS A 241 7.76 -1.61 -10.91
N CYS A 242 7.46 -2.69 -11.65
CA CYS A 242 8.47 -3.48 -12.37
C CYS A 242 9.11 -2.74 -13.55
N LEU A 243 8.58 -1.56 -13.89
CA LEU A 243 9.14 -0.68 -14.92
C LEU A 243 10.27 0.20 -14.37
N LEU A 244 10.46 0.23 -13.04
CA LEU A 244 11.56 0.96 -12.43
C LEU A 244 12.90 0.23 -12.64
N PRO A 245 13.99 0.98 -12.85
CA PRO A 245 15.25 0.40 -13.31
C PRO A 245 15.90 -0.54 -12.30
N TRP A 246 15.64 -0.34 -11.00
CA TRP A 246 16.22 -1.15 -9.91
C TRP A 246 15.35 -2.35 -9.49
N TRP A 247 14.12 -2.50 -10.01
CA TRP A 247 13.18 -3.50 -9.52
C TRP A 247 13.74 -4.93 -9.58
N ALA A 248 14.37 -5.28 -10.71
CA ALA A 248 14.91 -6.63 -10.89
C ALA A 248 16.08 -6.89 -9.93
N ASP A 249 17.02 -5.95 -9.85
CA ASP A 249 18.18 -6.08 -8.96
C ASP A 249 17.77 -6.13 -7.48
N ALA A 250 16.83 -5.28 -7.06
CA ALA A 250 16.31 -5.25 -5.70
C ALA A 250 15.58 -6.56 -5.33
N THR A 251 14.80 -7.11 -6.27
CA THR A 251 14.08 -8.37 -6.06
C THR A 251 15.05 -9.55 -6.01
N VAL A 252 16.05 -9.59 -6.88
CA VAL A 252 17.11 -10.60 -6.85
C VAL A 252 17.92 -10.51 -5.55
N ASP A 253 18.29 -9.31 -5.09
CA ASP A 253 19.02 -9.14 -3.82
C ASP A 253 18.21 -9.65 -2.63
N PHE A 254 16.93 -9.29 -2.53
CA PHE A 254 16.04 -9.82 -1.50
C PHE A 254 15.93 -11.35 -1.55
N MET A 255 15.74 -11.93 -2.74
CA MET A 255 15.61 -13.38 -2.89
C MET A 255 16.92 -14.10 -2.56
N THR A 256 18.06 -13.54 -2.95
CA THR A 256 19.36 -14.18 -2.72
C THR A 256 19.90 -13.96 -1.31
N SER A 257 19.38 -12.96 -0.58
CA SER A 257 19.68 -12.76 0.84
C SER A 257 18.94 -13.71 1.79
N GLY A 258 18.15 -14.65 1.26
CA GLY A 258 17.42 -15.66 2.04
C GLY A 258 15.99 -15.30 2.42
N GLY A 259 15.49 -14.11 2.11
CA GLY A 259 14.11 -13.71 2.44
C GLY A 259 13.81 -13.67 3.95
N TYR A 260 12.52 -13.65 4.31
CA TYR A 260 12.07 -13.64 5.71
C TYR A 260 12.08 -15.05 6.31
N ASN A 261 12.64 -15.18 7.51
CA ASN A 261 12.57 -16.40 8.32
C ASN A 261 12.30 -16.01 9.79
N ILE A 262 11.02 -15.78 10.11
CA ILE A 262 10.59 -15.22 11.39
C ILE A 262 9.68 -16.15 12.20
N SER A 263 9.39 -17.36 11.68
CA SER A 263 8.44 -18.29 12.29
C SER A 263 8.77 -18.62 13.75
N ALA A 264 10.05 -18.88 14.05
CA ALA A 264 10.53 -19.17 15.41
C ALA A 264 10.49 -17.97 16.37
N GLN A 265 10.16 -16.77 15.88
CA GLN A 265 10.17 -15.53 16.67
C GLN A 265 8.76 -14.95 16.87
N ILE A 266 7.72 -15.56 16.28
CA ILE A 266 6.33 -15.06 16.35
C ILE A 266 5.86 -14.87 17.80
N GLU A 267 6.21 -15.78 18.71
CA GLU A 267 5.86 -15.72 20.13
C GLU A 267 6.45 -14.50 20.87
N GLN A 268 7.43 -13.81 20.27
CA GLN A 268 8.05 -12.62 20.85
C GLN A 268 7.22 -11.34 20.64
N VAL A 269 6.21 -11.37 19.76
CA VAL A 269 5.31 -10.23 19.52
C VAL A 269 4.46 -10.02 20.78
N LYS A 270 4.51 -8.82 21.36
CA LYS A 270 3.77 -8.48 22.59
C LYS A 270 2.54 -7.63 22.33
N GLN A 271 2.47 -7.02 21.15
CA GLN A 271 1.41 -6.13 20.73
C GLN A 271 0.15 -6.93 20.48
N LYS A 272 -0.97 -6.35 20.89
CA LYS A 272 -2.28 -6.87 20.54
C LYS A 272 -2.40 -6.93 19.02
N THR A 273 -2.80 -8.10 18.53
CA THR A 273 -2.77 -8.41 17.11
C THR A 273 -4.15 -8.78 16.59
N LEU A 274 -4.56 -8.19 15.47
CA LEU A 274 -5.71 -8.64 14.69
C LEU A 274 -5.23 -9.46 13.50
N ILE A 275 -5.71 -10.70 13.37
CA ILE A 275 -5.54 -11.53 12.19
C ILE A 275 -6.84 -11.46 11.39
N ILE A 276 -6.76 -10.99 10.15
CA ILE A 276 -7.84 -11.02 9.16
C ILE A 276 -7.49 -12.08 8.11
N TRP A 277 -8.46 -12.89 7.72
CA TRP A 277 -8.23 -13.96 6.74
C TRP A 277 -9.40 -14.12 5.77
N GLY A 278 -9.14 -14.30 4.47
CA GLY A 278 -10.15 -14.65 3.48
C GLY A 278 -10.57 -16.12 3.60
N GLU A 279 -11.87 -16.40 3.76
CA GLU A 279 -12.38 -17.77 3.90
C GLU A 279 -11.93 -18.72 2.78
N ASN A 280 -11.79 -18.19 1.57
CA ASN A 280 -11.51 -18.95 0.36
C ASN A 280 -10.08 -18.75 -0.15
N ASP A 281 -9.15 -18.31 0.71
CA ASP A 281 -7.74 -18.17 0.34
C ASP A 281 -7.18 -19.49 -0.24
N GLN A 282 -6.84 -19.48 -1.54
CA GLN A 282 -6.23 -20.61 -2.26
C GLN A 282 -4.70 -20.52 -2.31
N ILE A 283 -4.11 -19.43 -1.81
CA ILE A 283 -2.67 -19.20 -1.76
C ILE A 283 -2.11 -19.73 -0.44
N ILE A 284 -2.79 -19.45 0.68
CA ILE A 284 -2.34 -19.86 2.01
C ILE A 284 -3.48 -20.55 2.78
N ASP A 285 -3.22 -21.77 3.26
CA ASP A 285 -4.20 -22.55 4.03
C ASP A 285 -4.53 -21.85 5.37
N PHE A 286 -5.83 -21.68 5.64
CA PHE A 286 -6.35 -21.10 6.89
C PHE A 286 -5.83 -21.78 8.16
N LYS A 287 -5.38 -23.04 8.11
CA LYS A 287 -4.69 -23.68 9.24
C LYS A 287 -3.50 -22.87 9.75
N LEU A 288 -2.81 -22.13 8.87
CA LEU A 288 -1.72 -21.26 9.26
C LEU A 288 -2.21 -20.02 10.02
N ALA A 289 -3.42 -19.52 9.76
CA ALA A 289 -4.04 -18.47 10.56
C ALA A 289 -4.34 -18.95 11.99
N VAL A 290 -4.84 -20.18 12.14
CA VAL A 290 -5.10 -20.81 13.44
C VAL A 290 -3.81 -21.05 14.21
N ARG A 291 -2.76 -21.51 13.52
CA ARG A 291 -1.41 -21.65 14.10
C ARG A 291 -0.89 -20.30 14.58
N LEU A 292 -0.95 -19.27 13.74
CA LEU A 292 -0.51 -17.90 14.06
C LEU A 292 -1.25 -17.33 15.28
N HIS A 293 -2.57 -17.52 15.34
CA HIS A 293 -3.37 -17.13 16.48
C HIS A 293 -2.96 -17.85 17.78
N SER A 294 -2.48 -19.10 17.68
CA SER A 294 -2.06 -19.89 18.84
C SER A 294 -0.65 -19.54 19.34
N GLU A 295 0.23 -19.08 18.45
CA GLU A 295 1.61 -18.67 18.76
C GLU A 295 1.69 -17.20 19.24
N LEU A 296 0.76 -16.34 18.81
CA LEU A 296 0.70 -14.95 19.29
C LEU A 296 0.04 -14.85 20.67
N PRO A 297 0.64 -14.14 21.64
CA PRO A 297 0.15 -14.12 23.02
C PRO A 297 -1.15 -13.32 23.23
N ASP A 298 -1.40 -12.30 22.41
CA ASP A 298 -2.64 -11.50 22.43
C ASP A 298 -3.12 -11.28 20.98
N ALA A 299 -3.85 -12.25 20.46
CA ALA A 299 -4.38 -12.21 19.11
C ALA A 299 -5.89 -12.40 19.05
N ILE A 300 -6.51 -11.74 18.08
CA ILE A 300 -7.91 -11.93 17.70
C ILE A 300 -7.92 -12.35 16.23
N ILE A 301 -8.58 -13.46 15.91
CA ILE A 301 -8.80 -13.88 14.52
C ILE A 301 -10.20 -13.52 14.02
N ARG A 302 -10.27 -13.04 12.78
CA ARG A 302 -11.51 -12.71 12.06
C ARG A 302 -11.40 -13.21 10.62
N GLN A 303 -12.39 -13.98 10.20
CA GLN A 303 -12.48 -14.47 8.83
C GLN A 303 -13.50 -13.65 8.04
N ILE A 304 -13.20 -13.38 6.77
CA ILE A 304 -14.10 -12.69 5.84
C ILE A 304 -14.69 -13.74 4.89
N PRO A 305 -16.02 -13.95 4.90
CA PRO A 305 -16.65 -14.95 4.07
C PRO A 305 -16.57 -14.61 2.58
N GLU A 306 -16.54 -15.64 1.74
CA GLU A 306 -16.50 -15.51 0.28
C GLU A 306 -15.38 -14.56 -0.23
N CYS A 307 -14.20 -14.65 0.38
CA CYS A 307 -13.07 -13.77 0.09
C CYS A 307 -11.80 -14.58 -0.10
N GLY A 308 -10.98 -14.21 -1.09
CA GLY A 308 -9.69 -14.83 -1.35
C GLY A 308 -8.55 -14.19 -0.53
N HIS A 309 -7.33 -14.35 -1.03
CA HIS A 309 -6.05 -14.02 -0.39
C HIS A 309 -5.81 -12.52 -0.16
N ILE A 310 -6.59 -11.63 -0.79
CA ILE A 310 -6.36 -10.18 -0.69
C ILE A 310 -7.64 -9.44 -0.23
N PRO A 311 -8.10 -9.66 1.02
CA PRO A 311 -9.38 -9.11 1.47
C PRO A 311 -9.49 -7.59 1.47
N HIS A 312 -8.38 -6.87 1.68
CA HIS A 312 -8.36 -5.39 1.64
C HIS A 312 -8.63 -4.83 0.24
N VAL A 313 -8.69 -5.70 -0.77
CA VAL A 313 -8.98 -5.36 -2.16
C VAL A 313 -10.33 -5.92 -2.59
N GLU A 314 -10.62 -7.18 -2.25
CA GLU A 314 -11.87 -7.83 -2.63
C GLU A 314 -13.07 -7.34 -1.80
N LYS A 315 -12.87 -7.17 -0.49
CA LYS A 315 -13.90 -6.76 0.48
C LYS A 315 -13.40 -5.59 1.33
N PRO A 316 -12.99 -4.46 0.72
CA PRO A 316 -12.31 -3.36 1.41
C PRO A 316 -13.16 -2.78 2.55
N ALA A 317 -14.48 -2.66 2.37
CA ALA A 317 -15.38 -2.19 3.42
C ALA A 317 -15.43 -3.11 4.65
N ALA A 318 -15.37 -4.43 4.45
CA ALA A 318 -15.35 -5.39 5.56
C ALA A 318 -14.02 -5.30 6.32
N VAL A 319 -12.90 -5.24 5.60
CA VAL A 319 -11.57 -5.06 6.21
C VAL A 319 -11.48 -3.74 6.97
N SER A 320 -11.86 -2.62 6.34
CA SER A 320 -11.81 -1.31 6.99
C SER A 320 -12.69 -1.25 8.24
N LYS A 321 -13.85 -1.94 8.24
CA LYS A 321 -14.69 -2.07 9.44
C LYS A 321 -13.99 -2.84 10.56
N LEU A 322 -13.41 -4.00 10.26
CA LEU A 322 -12.68 -4.80 11.26
C LEU A 322 -11.48 -4.03 11.85
N ILE A 323 -10.70 -3.35 11.00
CA ILE A 323 -9.61 -2.47 11.44
C ILE A 323 -10.16 -1.37 12.36
N SER A 324 -11.26 -0.72 11.96
CA SER A 324 -11.87 0.37 12.73
C SER A 324 -12.33 -0.09 14.13
N GLU A 325 -13.00 -1.24 14.19
CA GLU A 325 -13.48 -1.83 15.44
C GLU A 325 -12.33 -2.19 16.36
N PHE A 326 -11.29 -2.83 15.82
CA PHE A 326 -10.11 -3.26 16.56
C PHE A 326 -9.33 -2.08 17.15
N VAL A 327 -9.06 -1.05 16.35
CA VAL A 327 -8.29 0.13 16.81
C VAL A 327 -9.07 0.93 17.85
N ARG A 328 -10.40 1.04 17.72
CA ARG A 328 -11.25 1.83 18.63
C ARG A 328 -11.67 1.09 19.90
N ALA A 329 -11.58 -0.24 19.95
CA ALA A 329 -12.03 -1.04 21.08
C ALA A 329 -11.35 -0.65 22.41
N GLU A 330 -10.14 -0.08 22.37
CA GLU A 330 -9.38 0.29 23.57
C GLU A 330 -9.51 1.75 23.97
N SER A 331 -9.84 2.65 23.05
CA SER A 331 -10.07 4.07 23.37
C SER A 331 -11.24 4.26 24.35
N LYS A 332 -12.15 3.28 24.43
CA LYS A 332 -13.32 3.31 25.33
C LYS A 332 -13.02 2.89 26.77
N VAL A 333 -11.88 2.24 27.05
CA VAL A 333 -11.56 1.77 28.41
C VAL A 333 -11.03 2.91 29.29
N CYS A 334 -10.46 3.96 28.71
CA CYS A 334 -9.95 5.13 29.47
C CYS A 334 -10.98 6.23 29.77
N THR A 335 -12.26 6.08 29.38
CA THR A 335 -13.29 7.13 29.62
C THR A 335 -14.22 6.85 30.79
N VAL A 336 -13.88 5.88 31.64
CA VAL A 336 -14.60 5.60 32.90
C VAL A 336 -13.58 5.57 34.03
N ALA A 337 -13.15 6.75 34.48
CA ALA A 337 -12.42 6.96 35.72
C ALA A 337 -12.93 8.22 36.40
#